data_AF-A0A6G0Y868-F1
#
_entry.id   AF-A0A6G0Y868-F1
#
_cell.length_a   1.000
_cell.length_b   1.000
_cell.length_c   1.000
_cell.angle_alpha   90.00
_cell.angle_beta   90.00
_cell.angle_gamma   90.00
#
_symmetry.space_group_name_H-M   'P 1'
#
loop_
_entity.id
_entity.type
_entity.pdbx_description
1 polymer ?
#
loop_
_entity_poly.entity_id
_entity_poly.type
_entity_poly.pdbx_seq_one_letter_code
_entity_poly.pdbx_strand_id
1 'polypeptide(L)'
;MLPDDSLLMKKPRGTTAHCVSKVRGIDIVAVTWKDTKIVSLLSTFAAVDLVVKRTARFTSLLNWYFYNSKCGRPTNDVQEGIIKKGKMGTKIGQHAPPKEIRTDRTDHWPVENEKRTRCKNPGCKGNTFMMCNKCQVNLCCGKRLACFTK
;
A
#
# COMPACT_ATOMS: atom_id res chain seq x y z
N MET A 1 11.97 -11.50 -31.34
CA MET A 1 11.82 -10.03 -31.23
C MET A 1 10.80 -9.73 -30.15
N LEU A 2 10.96 -8.62 -29.41
CA LEU A 2 9.98 -8.23 -28.39
C LEU A 2 8.65 -7.84 -29.04
N PRO A 3 7.51 -8.15 -28.42
CA PRO A 3 6.20 -7.71 -28.91
C PRO A 3 6.09 -6.18 -28.87
N ASP A 4 5.34 -5.61 -29.81
CA ASP A 4 5.08 -4.17 -29.86
C ASP A 4 4.38 -3.67 -28.58
N ASP A 5 4.77 -2.49 -28.14
CA ASP A 5 4.28 -1.88 -26.91
C ASP A 5 2.76 -1.67 -26.97
N SER A 6 2.21 -1.34 -28.13
CA SER A 6 0.76 -1.18 -28.32
C SER A 6 -0.01 -2.48 -28.08
N LEU A 7 0.59 -3.62 -28.42
CA LEU A 7 0.02 -4.94 -28.19
C LEU A 7 0.14 -5.34 -26.71
N LEU A 8 1.26 -5.04 -26.06
CA LEU A 8 1.40 -5.25 -24.62
C LEU A 8 0.39 -4.37 -23.86
N MET A 9 0.17 -3.12 -24.29
CA MET A 9 -0.78 -2.18 -23.68
C MET A 9 -2.25 -2.64 -23.73
N LYS A 10 -2.60 -3.68 -24.48
CA LYS A 10 -3.93 -4.30 -24.45
C LYS A 10 -4.04 -5.49 -23.48
N LYS A 11 -2.91 -6.08 -23.07
CA LYS A 11 -2.88 -7.24 -22.16
C LYS A 11 -3.13 -6.85 -20.69
N PRO A 12 -3.58 -7.77 -19.83
CA PRO A 12 -3.75 -7.48 -18.40
C PRO A 12 -2.42 -7.10 -17.73
N ARG A 13 -2.52 -6.35 -16.63
CA ARG A 13 -1.40 -5.99 -15.76
C ARG A 13 -0.70 -7.26 -15.24
N GLY A 14 0.63 -7.25 -15.23
CA GLY A 14 1.45 -8.39 -14.82
C GLY A 14 1.89 -9.31 -15.97
N THR A 15 1.47 -9.02 -17.21
CA THR A 15 1.93 -9.79 -18.37
C THR A 15 3.41 -9.55 -18.62
N THR A 16 4.19 -10.61 -18.79
CA THR A 16 5.62 -10.56 -19.11
C THR A 16 5.89 -11.17 -20.50
N ALA A 17 6.82 -10.59 -21.24
CA ALA A 17 7.37 -11.18 -22.46
C ALA A 17 8.90 -11.05 -22.43
N HIS A 18 9.60 -12.11 -22.81
CA HIS A 18 11.06 -12.12 -22.89
C HIS A 18 11.53 -12.46 -24.29
N CYS A 19 12.69 -11.92 -24.68
CA CYS A 19 13.41 -12.38 -25.85
C CYS A 19 14.89 -12.57 -25.50
N VAL A 20 15.51 -13.55 -26.13
CA VAL A 20 16.95 -13.82 -26.02
C VAL A 20 17.61 -13.46 -27.35
N SER A 21 18.75 -12.77 -27.29
CA SER A 21 19.54 -12.42 -28.47
C SER A 21 21.03 -12.57 -28.17
N LYS A 22 21.82 -12.96 -29.17
CA LYS A 22 23.27 -13.10 -29.06
C LYS A 22 23.95 -11.85 -29.58
N VAL A 23 24.66 -11.16 -28.71
CA VAL A 23 25.49 -10.01 -29.07
C VAL A 23 26.93 -10.34 -28.72
N ARG A 24 27.81 -10.41 -29.73
CA ARG A 24 29.25 -10.71 -29.56
C ARG A 24 29.53 -12.03 -28.81
N GLY A 25 28.68 -13.04 -29.02
CA GLY A 25 28.81 -14.35 -28.37
C GLY A 25 28.27 -14.43 -26.94
N ILE A 26 27.69 -13.34 -26.42
CA ILE A 26 27.06 -13.29 -25.09
C ILE A 26 25.54 -13.31 -25.28
N ASP A 27 24.87 -14.21 -24.57
CA ASP A 27 23.41 -14.26 -24.52
C ASP A 27 22.88 -13.09 -23.67
N ILE A 28 22.09 -12.23 -24.30
CA ILE A 28 21.40 -11.11 -23.65
C ILE A 28 19.91 -11.43 -23.64
N VAL A 29 19.30 -11.31 -22.47
CA VAL A 29 17.86 -11.46 -22.26
C VAL A 29 17.24 -10.10 -22.06
N ALA A 30 16.29 -9.74 -22.91
CA ALA A 30 15.44 -8.59 -22.69
C ALA A 30 14.09 -9.08 -22.16
N VAL A 31 13.71 -8.61 -20.97
CA VAL A 31 12.43 -8.91 -20.33
C VAL A 31 11.60 -7.64 -20.30
N THR A 32 10.41 -7.70 -20.85
CA THR A 32 9.41 -6.64 -20.79
C THR A 32 8.27 -7.08 -19.90
N TRP A 33 7.81 -6.21 -19.02
CA TRP A 33 6.62 -6.47 -18.22
C TRP A 33 5.67 -5.27 -18.25
N LYS A 34 4.38 -5.59 -18.27
CA LYS A 34 3.35 -4.60 -18.22
C LYS A 34 2.91 -4.31 -16.79
N ASP A 35 3.15 -3.08 -16.35
CA ASP A 35 2.56 -2.53 -15.14
C ASP A 35 1.61 -1.36 -15.47
N THR A 36 1.71 -0.22 -14.76
CA THR A 36 1.07 1.06 -15.13
C THR A 36 1.65 1.65 -16.42
N LYS A 37 2.92 1.35 -16.69
CA LYS A 37 3.63 1.56 -17.95
C LYS A 37 4.34 0.26 -18.32
N ILE A 38 4.78 0.13 -19.57
CA ILE A 38 5.64 -0.98 -19.97
C ILE A 38 7.05 -0.67 -19.47
N VAL A 39 7.66 -1.65 -18.81
CA VAL A 39 9.04 -1.56 -18.33
C VAL A 39 9.83 -2.66 -19.00
N SER A 40 11.00 -2.29 -19.51
CA SER A 40 11.91 -3.19 -20.21
C SER A 40 13.24 -3.24 -19.46
N LEU A 41 13.68 -4.45 -19.12
CA LEU A 41 14.96 -4.72 -18.49
C LEU A 41 15.80 -5.57 -19.44
N LEU A 42 17.02 -5.12 -19.71
CA LEU A 42 17.99 -5.84 -20.50
C LEU A 42 19.08 -6.36 -19.56
N SER A 43 19.32 -7.66 -19.57
CA SER A 43 20.26 -8.32 -18.68
C SER A 43 21.07 -9.36 -19.44
N THR A 44 22.35 -9.49 -19.10
CA THR A 44 23.21 -10.62 -19.51
C THR A 44 23.02 -11.84 -18.61
N PHE A 45 22.29 -11.70 -17.50
CA PHE A 45 21.98 -12.77 -16.58
C PHE A 45 20.70 -13.48 -17.05
N ALA A 46 20.87 -14.63 -17.71
CA ALA A 46 19.77 -15.57 -17.91
C ALA A 46 19.39 -16.13 -16.54
N ALA A 47 18.27 -15.66 -15.98
CA ALA A 47 17.74 -16.24 -14.76
C ALA A 47 17.58 -17.75 -14.98
N VAL A 48 18.22 -18.55 -14.14
CA VAL A 48 18.03 -20.00 -14.13
C VAL A 48 16.58 -20.25 -13.77
N ASP A 49 15.79 -20.78 -14.71
CA ASP A 49 14.53 -21.43 -14.35
C ASP A 49 14.89 -22.52 -13.35
N LEU A 50 14.43 -22.39 -12.12
CA LEU A 50 14.50 -23.46 -11.14
C LEU A 50 13.68 -24.61 -11.73
N VAL A 51 14.37 -25.53 -12.43
CA VAL A 51 13.79 -26.78 -12.91
C VAL A 51 13.04 -27.36 -11.74
N VAL A 52 11.72 -27.41 -11.89
CA VAL A 52 10.79 -27.89 -10.87
C VAL A 52 11.08 -29.37 -10.66
N LYS A 53 12.13 -29.67 -9.90
CA LYS A 53 12.30 -30.95 -9.24
C LYS A 53 11.23 -30.94 -8.16
N ARG A 54 10.15 -31.63 -8.51
CA ARG A 54 8.94 -31.84 -7.74
C ARG A 54 9.29 -32.48 -6.40
N THR A 55 9.76 -31.71 -5.44
CA THR A 55 9.89 -32.12 -4.04
C THR A 55 8.75 -31.46 -3.28
N ALA A 56 7.70 -32.25 -3.10
CA ALA A 56 6.44 -31.86 -2.49
C ALA A 56 6.61 -31.59 -0.99
N ARG A 57 7.21 -30.46 -0.57
CA ARG A 57 7.21 -30.01 0.84
C ARG A 57 7.26 -28.49 1.05
N PHE A 58 6.81 -27.64 0.11
CA PHE A 58 6.76 -26.19 0.38
C PHE A 58 5.73 -25.41 -0.46
N THR A 59 4.45 -25.74 -0.39
CA THR A 59 3.41 -24.94 -1.09
C THR A 59 2.15 -24.73 -0.27
N SER A 60 2.26 -23.93 0.79
CA SER A 60 1.16 -23.07 1.26
C SER A 60 1.39 -21.59 0.92
N LEU A 61 2.64 -21.19 0.61
CA LEU A 61 2.98 -19.80 0.31
C LEU A 61 2.85 -19.42 -1.17
N LEU A 62 3.05 -20.36 -2.11
CA LEU A 62 2.99 -20.04 -3.54
C LEU A 62 1.56 -19.91 -4.09
N ASN A 63 0.58 -20.66 -3.56
CA ASN A 63 -0.82 -20.54 -4.01
C ASN A 63 -1.50 -19.27 -3.45
N TRP A 64 -0.95 -18.67 -2.39
CA TRP A 64 -1.36 -17.34 -1.91
C TRP A 64 -0.94 -16.22 -2.86
N TYR A 65 0.24 -16.35 -3.48
CA TYR A 65 0.80 -15.35 -4.39
C TYR A 65 0.05 -15.21 -5.72
N PHE A 66 -0.62 -16.26 -6.19
CA PHE A 66 -1.34 -16.23 -7.48
C PHE A 66 -2.85 -15.95 -7.38
N TYR A 67 -3.49 -16.18 -6.22
CA TYR A 67 -4.94 -15.97 -6.04
C TYR A 67 -5.32 -14.67 -5.31
N ASN A 68 -4.39 -13.73 -5.13
CA ASN A 68 -4.65 -12.44 -4.48
C ASN A 68 -4.11 -11.24 -5.28
N SER A 69 -4.48 -11.14 -6.56
CA SER A 69 -4.29 -9.93 -7.38
C SER A 69 -5.15 -8.73 -6.94
N LYS A 70 -5.46 -8.62 -5.64
CA LYS A 70 -5.95 -7.41 -4.96
C LYS A 70 -5.33 -7.26 -3.58
N CYS A 71 -4.01 -7.40 -3.41
CA CYS A 71 -3.36 -7.01 -2.15
C CYS A 71 -1.94 -6.51 -2.43
N GLY A 72 -1.76 -5.18 -2.45
CA GLY A 72 -0.45 -4.64 -2.08
C GLY A 72 -0.11 -5.12 -0.67
N ARG A 73 1.19 -5.24 -0.37
CA ARG A 73 1.70 -5.47 1.00
C ARG A 73 0.92 -4.53 1.93
N PRO A 74 0.14 -5.02 2.92
CA PRO A 74 -0.50 -4.11 3.85
C PRO A 74 0.63 -3.43 4.59
N THR A 75 0.91 -2.19 4.20
CA THR A 75 1.77 -1.34 4.98
C THR A 75 1.06 -1.17 6.31
N ASN A 76 1.75 -1.48 7.41
CA ASN A 76 1.30 -1.12 8.77
C ASN A 76 1.35 0.41 8.96
N ASP A 77 1.04 1.17 7.91
CA ASP A 77 1.06 2.60 7.91
C ASP A 77 -0.26 3.08 8.49
N VAL A 78 -0.15 3.70 9.66
CA VAL A 78 -1.20 4.47 10.34
C VAL A 78 -1.98 5.36 9.34
N GLN A 79 -1.29 5.85 8.31
CA GLN A 79 -1.83 6.61 7.18
C GLN A 79 -2.99 5.92 6.46
N GLU A 80 -2.89 4.63 6.15
CA GLU A 80 -3.96 3.88 5.50
C GLU A 80 -5.18 3.76 6.42
N GLY A 81 -4.95 3.54 7.71
CA GLY A 81 -5.99 3.47 8.72
C GLY A 81 -6.77 4.79 8.84
N ILE A 82 -6.07 5.93 8.71
CA ILE A 82 -6.67 7.27 8.70
C ILE A 82 -7.55 7.45 7.46
N ILE A 83 -7.06 7.10 6.27
CA ILE A 83 -7.83 7.21 5.02
C ILE A 83 -9.07 6.32 5.06
N LYS A 84 -8.93 5.07 5.51
CA LYS A 84 -10.04 4.11 5.66
C LYS A 84 -11.09 4.64 6.64
N LYS A 85 -10.70 5.22 7.78
CA LYS A 85 -11.64 5.85 8.72
C LYS A 85 -12.26 7.14 8.19
N GLY A 86 -11.51 7.96 7.45
CA GLY A 86 -12.03 9.18 6.82
C GLY A 86 -13.23 8.89 5.91
N LYS A 87 -13.21 7.76 5.20
CA LYS A 87 -14.30 7.31 4.32
C LYS A 87 -15.54 6.79 5.05
N MET A 88 -15.45 6.45 6.34
CA MET A 88 -16.52 5.74 7.08
C MET A 88 -17.47 6.65 7.89
N GLY A 89 -17.32 7.97 7.85
CA GLY A 89 -18.21 8.85 8.61
C GLY A 89 -17.90 10.34 8.56
N THR A 90 -17.01 10.76 7.67
CA THR A 90 -16.72 12.19 7.48
C THR A 90 -17.66 12.71 6.41
N LYS A 91 -18.33 13.85 6.67
CA LYS A 91 -19.13 14.53 5.64
C LYS A 91 -18.24 14.74 4.40
N ILE A 92 -18.80 14.50 3.22
CA ILE A 92 -18.12 14.70 1.93
C ILE A 92 -17.47 16.10 1.95
N GLY A 93 -16.15 16.16 1.87
CA GLY A 93 -15.38 17.42 1.85
C GLY A 93 -14.50 17.73 3.08
N GLN A 94 -14.61 17.02 4.21
CA GLN A 94 -13.61 17.22 5.29
C GLN A 94 -12.45 16.25 5.12
N HIS A 95 -11.30 16.77 4.71
CA HIS A 95 -10.06 16.01 4.59
C HIS A 95 -9.40 15.81 5.96
N ALA A 96 -8.75 14.67 6.15
CA ALA A 96 -7.89 14.48 7.32
C ALA A 96 -6.75 15.51 7.25
N PRO A 97 -6.33 16.11 8.38
CA PRO A 97 -5.22 17.05 8.40
C PRO A 97 -3.97 16.42 7.77
N PRO A 98 -3.15 17.22 7.06
CA PRO A 98 -1.92 16.73 6.44
C PRO A 98 -0.96 16.16 7.49
N LYS A 99 -0.11 15.21 7.07
CA LYS A 99 0.78 14.47 7.96
C LYS A 99 1.67 15.39 8.80
N GLU A 100 2.21 16.42 8.17
CA GLU A 100 3.10 17.40 8.81
C GLU A 100 2.46 18.04 10.03
N ILE A 101 1.21 18.50 9.91
CA ILE A 101 0.45 19.10 11.00
C ILE A 101 0.12 18.07 12.08
N ARG A 102 -0.10 16.80 11.73
CA ARG A 102 -0.46 15.74 12.69
C ARG A 102 0.71 15.25 13.54
N THR A 103 1.92 15.30 13.00
CA THR A 103 3.15 14.86 13.68
C THR A 103 3.97 16.03 14.20
N ASP A 104 3.47 17.25 14.00
CA ASP A 104 4.04 18.44 14.60
C ASP A 104 3.99 18.28 16.12
N ARG A 105 5.14 18.34 16.80
CA ARG A 105 5.23 18.08 18.24
C ARG A 105 4.70 19.25 19.09
N THR A 106 3.93 20.15 18.46
CA THR A 106 3.51 21.45 19.00
C THR A 106 2.00 21.67 18.80
N ASP A 107 1.38 22.36 19.76
CA ASP A 107 0.01 22.91 19.67
C ASP A 107 -1.11 21.88 19.45
N HIS A 108 -1.06 20.75 20.17
CA HIS A 108 -2.10 19.71 20.11
C HIS A 108 -2.90 19.59 21.42
N TRP A 109 -3.44 20.72 21.90
CA TRP A 109 -4.22 20.72 23.13
C TRP A 109 -5.59 20.04 22.97
N PRO A 110 -6.00 19.21 23.96
CA PRO A 110 -7.32 18.61 23.99
C PRO A 110 -8.35 19.66 24.43
N VAL A 111 -9.29 19.98 23.55
CA VAL A 111 -10.46 20.83 23.82
C VAL A 111 -11.72 19.98 23.83
N GLU A 112 -12.70 20.35 24.64
CA GLU A 112 -14.00 19.67 24.66
C GLU A 112 -14.84 20.09 23.45
N ASN A 113 -15.57 19.13 22.89
CA ASN A 113 -16.45 19.29 21.74
C ASN A 113 -17.88 19.05 22.19
N GLU A 114 -18.83 19.82 21.66
CA GLU A 114 -20.25 19.76 22.02
C GLU A 114 -20.85 18.37 21.78
N LYS A 115 -20.36 17.67 20.75
CA LYS A 115 -20.90 16.38 20.32
C LYS A 115 -19.92 15.25 20.59
N ARG A 116 -20.43 14.22 21.26
CA ARG A 116 -19.71 12.95 21.41
C ARG A 116 -19.60 12.27 20.04
N THR A 117 -18.37 12.07 19.58
CA THR A 117 -18.13 11.40 18.28
C THR A 117 -17.13 10.26 18.43
N ARG A 118 -17.03 9.44 17.37
CA ARG A 118 -16.10 8.32 17.33
C ARG A 118 -14.66 8.82 17.25
N CYS A 119 -13.78 8.20 18.02
CA CYS A 119 -12.34 8.47 17.97
C CYS A 119 -11.80 8.20 16.55
N LYS A 120 -11.05 9.15 15.99
CA LYS A 120 -10.48 9.05 14.63
C LYS A 120 -9.15 8.29 14.59
N ASN A 121 -8.58 7.89 15.73
CA ASN A 121 -7.35 7.08 15.78
C ASN A 121 -7.60 5.68 15.19
N PRO A 122 -6.83 5.19 14.19
CA PRO A 122 -6.98 3.83 13.68
C PRO A 122 -6.88 2.78 14.80
N GLY A 123 -7.67 1.70 14.71
CA GLY A 123 -7.76 0.66 15.75
C GLY A 123 -8.59 1.00 16.98
N CYS A 124 -8.89 2.28 17.25
CA CYS A 124 -9.75 2.66 18.38
C CYS A 124 -11.25 2.61 18.03
N LYS A 125 -12.05 1.98 18.89
CA LYS A 125 -13.53 1.94 18.77
C LYS A 125 -14.25 2.87 19.75
N GLY A 126 -13.52 3.61 20.59
CA GLY A 126 -14.10 4.47 21.62
C GLY A 126 -14.77 5.74 21.07
N ASN A 127 -15.69 6.29 21.88
CA ASN A 127 -16.37 7.55 21.64
C ASN A 127 -15.92 8.58 22.67
N THR A 128 -15.69 9.82 22.24
CA THR A 128 -14.98 10.86 22.99
C THR A 128 -15.59 12.24 22.72
N PHE A 129 -15.58 13.11 23.74
CA PHE A 129 -15.89 14.54 23.63
C PHE A 129 -14.64 15.38 23.36
N MET A 130 -13.46 14.79 23.46
CA MET A 130 -12.20 15.53 23.32
C MET A 130 -11.78 15.62 21.86
N MET A 131 -11.44 16.82 21.42
CA MET A 131 -10.97 17.20 20.10
C MET A 131 -9.61 17.88 20.19
N CYS A 132 -8.74 17.68 19.20
CA CYS A 132 -7.50 18.47 19.09
C CYS A 132 -7.79 19.86 18.52
N ASN A 133 -7.33 20.94 19.17
CA ASN A 133 -7.57 22.31 18.70
C ASN A 133 -6.95 22.60 17.32
N LYS A 134 -5.73 22.11 17.06
CA LYS A 134 -5.04 22.33 15.77
C LYS A 134 -5.52 21.42 14.65
N CYS A 135 -5.68 20.12 14.97
CA CYS A 135 -6.04 19.11 13.98
C CYS A 135 -7.55 18.92 13.78
N GLN A 136 -8.40 19.47 14.65
CA GLN A 136 -9.87 19.33 14.60
C GLN A 136 -10.34 17.86 14.46
N VAL A 137 -9.62 16.95 15.15
CA VAL A 137 -9.92 15.51 15.19
C VAL A 137 -10.26 15.07 16.60
N ASN A 138 -11.31 14.26 16.72
CA ASN A 138 -11.73 13.70 18.00
C ASN A 138 -10.88 12.48 18.36
N LEU A 139 -10.22 12.53 19.52
CA LEU A 139 -9.30 11.50 20.02
C LEU A 139 -9.66 11.20 21.48
N CYS A 140 -9.40 9.97 21.95
CA CYS A 140 -9.68 9.61 23.33
C CYS A 140 -8.61 10.19 24.26
N CYS A 141 -9.03 10.86 25.33
CA CYS A 141 -8.20 11.29 26.44
C CYS A 141 -8.75 10.68 27.73
N GLY A 142 -8.10 9.65 28.27
CA GLY A 142 -8.53 9.01 29.51
C GLY A 142 -7.62 7.86 29.93
N LYS A 143 -7.82 7.36 31.15
CA LYS A 143 -6.93 6.36 31.80
C LYS A 143 -6.79 5.04 31.03
N ARG A 144 -7.83 4.59 30.32
CA ARG A 144 -7.84 3.31 29.56
C ARG A 144 -7.55 3.47 28.07
N LEU A 145 -7.74 4.67 27.51
CA LEU A 145 -7.60 4.96 26.08
C LEU A 145 -6.97 6.35 25.90
N ALA A 146 -5.64 6.40 25.84
CA ALA A 146 -4.87 7.60 25.53
C ALA A 146 -4.50 7.61 24.04
N CYS A 147 -5.39 8.14 23.19
CA CYS A 147 -5.14 8.25 21.75
C CYS A 147 -4.50 9.59 21.34
N PHE A 148 -4.40 10.56 22.26
CA PHE A 148 -3.71 11.84 22.03
C PHE A 148 -2.18 11.74 22.09
N THR A 149 -1.65 10.74 22.78
CA THR A 149 -0.22 10.56 23.03
C THR A 149 0.42 9.50 22.13
N LYS A 150 -0.33 8.98 21.15
CA LYS A 150 0.09 7.90 20.24
C LYS A 150 0.47 8.42 18.86
#